data_AF-A0A9E3VTG1-F1
#
_entry.id   AF-A0A9E3VTG1-F1
#
_cell.length_a   1.000
_cell.length_b   1.000
_cell.length_c   1.000
_cell.angle_alpha   90.00
_cell.angle_beta   90.00
_cell.angle_gamma   90.00
#
_symmetry.space_group_name_H-M   'P 1'
#
loop_
_entity.id
_entity.type
_entity.pdbx_description
1 polymer ?
#
loop_
_entity_poly.entity_id
_entity_poly.type
_entity_poly.pdbx_seq_one_letter_code
_entity_poly.pdbx_strand_id
1 'polypeptide(L)'
;MATGTNPRYVEELRIGGGYGDSADGGADFEKDGDIATNGNLVVDGDVAVGLSEAADHRVTVTAGASNTAGIELNQANASNGASLRFSGADGKLTLGTRNGSTSPVNALEVVKGSSNLRVNGALGVGADPAGAALAVQSSPVTRSVTSVTRSSSTATVVANSHGFANGSYVTLSGATQQEYNGTFAITLVDANTFTVVVPGSPVTPATGTIQAKSATAVRIDETGSVGPLVVLPNTSFSYLNPGTTSVGASIASRQNGHLSVDVAGNDARDAFAVRTNSGTSGAALNAIPFVVNCANRVGINTNDPAEALDVNGNIRLTGDITVRGGDVVAGVQTSMRGIVAALNGAGGNTPGCIKLASPNGTIWYVFVEDDGTLKVHNALPTQNADGAVVGTQY
;
A
#
# COMPACT_ATOMS: atom_id res chain seq x y z
N MET A 1 -15.43 4.71 -91.63
CA MET A 1 -14.94 3.76 -90.61
C MET A 1 -16.18 3.16 -89.96
N ALA A 2 -16.56 1.93 -90.31
CA ALA A 2 -17.77 1.30 -89.78
C ALA A 2 -17.53 0.96 -88.31
N THR A 3 -18.18 1.66 -87.40
CA THR A 3 -18.21 1.29 -85.98
C THR A 3 -19.15 0.10 -85.86
N GLY A 4 -18.63 -1.08 -85.49
CA GLY A 4 -19.45 -2.26 -85.23
C GLY A 4 -20.55 -1.99 -84.20
N THR A 5 -21.63 -2.77 -84.23
CA THR A 5 -22.83 -2.59 -83.40
C THR A 5 -22.63 -2.87 -81.91
N ASN A 6 -21.42 -3.26 -81.50
CA ASN A 6 -21.10 -3.54 -80.11
C ASN A 6 -20.47 -2.29 -79.46
N PRO A 7 -20.84 -1.96 -78.21
CA PRO A 7 -20.18 -0.90 -77.47
C PRO A 7 -18.68 -1.17 -77.38
N ARG A 8 -17.88 -0.13 -77.65
CA ARG A 8 -16.43 -0.18 -77.44
C ARG A 8 -16.16 0.20 -75.99
N TYR A 9 -15.61 -0.73 -75.22
CA TYR A 9 -15.14 -0.45 -73.86
C TYR A 9 -13.75 0.16 -73.94
N VAL A 10 -13.50 1.15 -73.08
CA VAL A 10 -12.13 1.64 -72.88
C VAL A 10 -11.45 0.63 -71.98
N GLU A 11 -10.49 -0.10 -72.54
CA GLU A 11 -9.74 -1.14 -71.81
C GLU A 11 -8.54 -0.54 -71.07
N GLU A 12 -8.01 0.57 -71.53
CA GLU A 12 -6.92 1.32 -70.89
C GLU A 12 -7.09 2.80 -71.20
N LEU A 13 -6.91 3.66 -70.20
CA LEU A 13 -6.95 5.12 -70.38
C LEU A 13 -5.77 5.76 -69.67
N ARG A 14 -4.92 6.44 -70.43
CA ARG A 14 -3.84 7.29 -69.91
C ARG A 14 -4.24 8.75 -70.02
N ILE A 15 -4.09 9.48 -68.93
CA ILE A 15 -4.40 10.91 -68.85
C ILE A 15 -3.09 11.65 -68.51
N GLY A 16 -2.69 12.59 -69.38
CA GLY A 16 -1.37 13.23 -69.32
C GLY A 16 -0.28 12.37 -69.97
N GLY A 17 0.91 12.36 -69.39
CA GLY A 17 2.02 11.46 -69.77
C GLY A 17 1.84 10.02 -69.25
N GLY A 18 0.88 9.80 -68.35
CA GLY A 18 0.65 8.54 -67.64
C GLY A 18 1.32 8.51 -66.27
N TYR A 19 1.03 7.47 -65.47
CA TYR A 19 1.59 7.34 -64.13
C TYR A 19 3.11 7.13 -64.18
N GLY A 20 3.84 8.03 -63.53
CA GLY A 20 5.30 7.96 -63.42
C GLY A 20 6.06 8.61 -64.57
N ASP A 21 5.36 9.26 -65.51
CA ASP A 21 6.01 10.08 -66.52
C ASP A 21 6.74 11.28 -65.87
N SER A 22 8.02 11.45 -66.22
CA SER A 22 8.88 12.43 -65.59
C SER A 22 8.67 13.87 -66.05
N ALA A 23 8.04 14.07 -67.21
CA ALA A 23 7.84 15.37 -67.82
C ALA A 23 6.47 15.96 -67.47
N ASP A 24 5.43 15.14 -67.60
CA ASP A 24 4.04 15.61 -67.52
C ASP A 24 3.28 15.01 -66.33
N GLY A 25 3.75 13.88 -65.79
CA GLY A 25 3.00 13.05 -64.83
C GLY A 25 1.62 12.64 -65.36
N GLY A 26 0.80 12.04 -64.51
CA GLY A 26 -0.57 11.71 -64.93
C GLY A 26 -1.30 10.70 -64.08
N ALA A 27 -2.28 10.08 -64.72
CA ALA A 27 -3.06 8.97 -64.19
C ALA A 27 -3.28 7.90 -65.25
N ASP A 28 -3.20 6.64 -64.83
CA ASP A 28 -3.51 5.48 -65.68
C ASP A 28 -4.69 4.71 -65.07
N PHE A 29 -5.62 4.32 -65.93
CA PHE A 29 -6.70 3.37 -65.64
C PHE A 29 -6.42 2.09 -66.44
N GLU A 30 -6.06 1.04 -65.72
CA GLU A 30 -5.64 -0.22 -66.30
C GLU A 30 -6.81 -1.17 -66.54
N LYS A 31 -6.61 -2.15 -67.42
CA LYS A 31 -7.64 -3.12 -67.81
C LYS A 31 -8.07 -4.07 -66.69
N ASP A 32 -7.26 -4.19 -65.65
CA ASP A 32 -7.55 -4.94 -64.43
C ASP A 32 -8.28 -4.10 -63.37
N GLY A 33 -8.52 -2.82 -63.66
CA GLY A 33 -9.25 -1.88 -62.78
C GLY A 33 -8.34 -1.11 -61.82
N ASP A 34 -7.02 -1.28 -61.92
CA ASP A 34 -6.07 -0.50 -61.14
C ASP A 34 -6.06 0.95 -61.60
N ILE A 35 -6.00 1.87 -60.63
CA ILE A 35 -5.91 3.31 -60.85
C ILE A 35 -4.62 3.79 -60.21
N ALA A 36 -3.71 4.31 -61.02
CA ALA A 36 -2.44 4.86 -60.55
C ALA A 36 -2.36 6.36 -60.86
N THR A 37 -1.95 7.17 -59.88
CA THR A 37 -1.87 8.64 -60.02
C THR A 37 -0.58 9.18 -59.40
N ASN A 38 0.05 10.18 -60.04
CA ASN A 38 1.19 10.88 -59.42
C ASN A 38 0.77 11.90 -58.37
N GLY A 39 -0.50 12.32 -58.38
CA GLY A 39 -1.08 13.27 -57.46
C GLY A 39 -2.17 12.67 -56.58
N ASN A 40 -2.85 13.53 -55.82
CA ASN A 40 -3.94 13.13 -54.93
C ASN A 40 -5.16 12.67 -55.73
N LEU A 41 -5.80 11.59 -55.28
CA LEU A 41 -7.17 11.27 -55.64
C LEU A 41 -8.11 12.01 -54.68
N VAL A 42 -8.91 12.94 -55.20
CA VAL A 42 -9.90 13.71 -54.42
C VAL A 42 -11.29 13.22 -54.80
N VAL A 43 -12.09 12.84 -53.80
CA VAL A 43 -13.47 12.38 -53.97
C VAL A 43 -14.35 13.21 -53.04
N ASP A 44 -15.30 13.96 -53.60
CA ASP A 44 -16.19 14.83 -52.82
C ASP A 44 -17.29 14.05 -52.06
N GLY A 45 -17.51 12.79 -52.43
CA GLY A 45 -18.45 11.88 -51.79
C GLY A 45 -17.77 10.68 -51.12
N ASP A 46 -18.57 9.66 -50.80
CA ASP A 46 -18.06 8.46 -50.13
C ASP A 46 -17.25 7.57 -51.07
N VAL A 47 -16.10 7.09 -50.59
CA VAL A 47 -15.35 6.01 -51.23
C VAL A 47 -15.81 4.67 -50.65
N ALA A 48 -16.71 3.99 -51.35
CA ALA A 48 -17.14 2.64 -51.01
C ALA A 48 -16.10 1.61 -51.51
N VAL A 49 -15.66 0.71 -50.62
CA VAL A 49 -14.74 -0.39 -50.98
C VAL A 49 -15.46 -1.71 -50.78
N GLY A 50 -15.73 -2.40 -51.88
CA GLY A 50 -16.48 -3.66 -51.92
C GLY A 50 -17.92 -3.52 -52.42
N LEU A 51 -18.54 -4.67 -52.72
CA LEU A 51 -19.95 -4.78 -53.11
C LEU A 51 -20.70 -5.56 -52.01
N SER A 52 -22.03 -5.67 -52.10
CA SER A 52 -22.84 -6.53 -51.21
C SER A 52 -22.67 -8.01 -51.55
N GLU A 53 -21.44 -8.49 -51.55
CA GLU A 53 -21.05 -9.85 -51.89
C GLU A 53 -20.44 -10.53 -50.67
N ALA A 54 -20.57 -11.86 -50.58
CA ALA A 54 -20.00 -12.64 -49.48
C ALA A 54 -18.48 -12.87 -49.68
N ALA A 55 -17.74 -11.81 -49.92
CA ALA A 55 -16.30 -11.82 -50.17
C ALA A 55 -15.56 -10.84 -49.25
N ASP A 56 -14.31 -11.17 -48.92
CA ASP A 56 -13.43 -10.28 -48.16
C ASP A 56 -13.05 -9.07 -49.02
N HIS A 57 -13.46 -7.88 -48.60
CA HIS A 57 -12.99 -6.62 -49.16
C HIS A 57 -11.95 -6.00 -48.23
N ARG A 58 -10.79 -5.61 -48.78
CA ARG A 58 -9.66 -5.09 -48.00
C ARG A 58 -9.22 -3.72 -48.51
N VAL A 59 -9.06 -2.79 -47.58
CA VAL A 59 -8.31 -1.54 -47.82
C VAL A 59 -6.87 -1.77 -47.36
N THR A 60 -5.93 -1.76 -48.29
CA THR A 60 -4.50 -1.91 -47.97
C THR A 60 -3.82 -0.56 -48.08
N VAL A 61 -3.16 -0.13 -47.00
CA VAL A 61 -2.36 1.10 -46.96
C VAL A 61 -0.89 0.69 -46.83
N THR A 62 -0.12 0.85 -47.91
CA THR A 62 1.28 0.43 -47.99
C THR A 62 2.21 1.64 -47.98
N ALA A 63 3.25 1.60 -47.16
CA ALA A 63 4.36 2.57 -47.21
C ALA A 63 5.65 1.83 -47.55
N GLY A 64 6.47 2.41 -48.42
CA GLY A 64 7.84 1.92 -48.65
C GLY A 64 8.70 2.01 -47.38
N ALA A 65 9.86 1.34 -47.38
CA ALA A 65 10.81 1.41 -46.26
C ALA A 65 11.13 2.87 -45.91
N SER A 66 11.09 3.20 -44.62
CA SER A 66 11.28 4.56 -44.08
C SER A 66 10.17 5.59 -44.37
N ASN A 67 9.08 5.19 -45.05
CA ASN A 67 7.93 6.05 -45.30
C ASN A 67 6.78 5.71 -44.34
N THR A 68 5.88 6.68 -44.10
CA THR A 68 4.67 6.46 -43.28
C THR A 68 3.43 6.64 -44.15
N ALA A 69 2.54 5.65 -44.15
CA ALA A 69 1.23 5.75 -44.76
C ALA A 69 0.14 5.70 -43.67
N GLY A 70 -0.94 6.46 -43.84
CA GLY A 70 -1.97 6.56 -42.82
C GLY A 70 -3.27 7.12 -43.36
N ILE A 71 -4.34 6.87 -42.62
CA ILE A 71 -5.65 7.48 -42.85
C ILE A 71 -5.74 8.69 -41.92
N GLU A 72 -5.90 9.87 -42.52
CA GLU A 72 -6.04 11.13 -41.80
C GLU A 72 -7.52 11.45 -41.64
N LEU A 73 -8.00 11.50 -40.40
CA LEU A 73 -9.39 11.72 -40.03
C LEU A 73 -9.50 13.14 -39.45
N ASN A 74 -9.66 14.12 -40.34
CA ASN A 74 -9.76 15.53 -39.97
C ASN A 74 -11.11 16.09 -40.38
N GLN A 75 -11.70 16.95 -39.55
CA GLN A 75 -12.71 17.89 -40.03
C GLN A 75 -12.02 18.98 -40.85
N ALA A 76 -12.71 19.54 -41.85
CA ALA A 76 -12.19 20.67 -42.63
C ALA A 76 -11.74 21.80 -41.68
N ASN A 77 -10.51 22.29 -41.83
CA ASN A 77 -9.88 23.36 -41.04
C ASN A 77 -9.55 23.05 -39.56
N ALA A 78 -9.57 21.78 -39.12
CA ALA A 78 -9.16 21.44 -37.76
C ALA A 78 -7.63 21.52 -37.57
N SER A 79 -7.18 22.26 -36.55
CA SER A 79 -5.75 22.39 -36.20
C SER A 79 -5.15 21.12 -35.59
N ASN A 80 -5.99 20.18 -35.15
CA ASN A 80 -5.60 18.93 -34.53
C ASN A 80 -6.43 17.78 -35.12
N GLY A 81 -5.78 16.92 -35.90
CA GLY A 81 -6.39 15.79 -36.59
C GLY A 81 -6.21 14.45 -35.89
N ALA A 82 -7.19 13.55 -35.97
CA ALA A 82 -7.00 12.16 -35.53
C ALA A 82 -6.40 11.33 -36.68
N SER A 83 -5.49 10.40 -36.37
CA SER A 83 -4.90 9.55 -37.39
C SER A 83 -4.77 8.10 -36.94
N LEU A 84 -5.05 7.20 -37.89
CA LEU A 84 -4.74 5.78 -37.83
C LEU A 84 -3.51 5.56 -38.71
N ARG A 85 -2.35 5.27 -38.10
CA ARG A 85 -1.10 5.08 -38.86
C ARG A 85 -0.55 3.68 -38.71
N PHE A 86 -0.03 3.18 -39.84
CA PHE A 86 0.73 1.94 -39.92
C PHE A 86 2.17 2.31 -40.34
N SER A 87 3.17 2.03 -39.48
CA SER A 87 4.58 2.19 -39.85
C SER A 87 5.10 0.86 -40.38
N GLY A 88 5.51 0.83 -41.66
CA GLY A 88 6.17 -0.32 -42.28
C GLY A 88 7.60 -0.52 -41.78
N ALA A 89 8.28 0.56 -41.37
CA ALA A 89 9.64 0.50 -40.82
C ALA A 89 9.69 -0.14 -39.43
N ASP A 90 8.69 0.14 -38.59
CA ASP A 90 8.68 -0.28 -37.18
C ASP A 90 7.62 -1.35 -36.86
N GLY A 91 6.79 -1.74 -37.84
CA GLY A 91 5.73 -2.72 -37.67
C GLY A 91 4.66 -2.28 -36.65
N LYS A 92 4.34 -0.98 -36.58
CA LYS A 92 3.54 -0.39 -35.51
C LYS A 92 2.19 0.12 -36.00
N LEU A 93 1.13 -0.13 -35.23
CA LEU A 93 -0.17 0.53 -35.32
C LEU A 93 -0.25 1.64 -34.27
N THR A 94 -0.50 2.88 -34.72
CA THR A 94 -0.58 4.05 -33.84
C THR A 94 -1.91 4.77 -34.00
N LEU A 95 -2.58 5.05 -32.88
CA LEU A 95 -3.68 6.00 -32.78
C LEU A 95 -3.19 7.26 -32.06
N GLY A 96 -3.33 8.42 -32.70
CA GLY A 96 -2.88 9.68 -32.11
C GLY A 96 -3.07 10.88 -33.04
N THR A 97 -2.66 12.05 -32.56
CA THR A 97 -2.76 13.30 -33.31
C THR A 97 -1.72 13.36 -34.45
N ARG A 98 -2.06 13.85 -35.66
CA ARG A 98 -1.07 14.09 -36.76
C ARG A 98 -0.83 15.56 -37.11
N ASN A 99 0.45 15.81 -37.39
CA ASN A 99 1.16 16.84 -38.14
C ASN A 99 0.93 18.32 -37.81
N GLY A 100 2.02 18.96 -37.33
CA GLY A 100 2.15 20.40 -37.06
C GLY A 100 2.69 20.71 -35.66
N SER A 101 2.48 19.80 -34.70
CA SER A 101 3.01 19.93 -33.34
C SER A 101 4.45 19.41 -33.26
N THR A 102 5.33 20.17 -32.63
CA THR A 102 6.73 19.81 -32.34
C THR A 102 6.87 18.66 -31.33
N SER A 103 5.77 18.09 -30.84
CA SER A 103 5.75 16.94 -29.93
C SER A 103 4.50 16.07 -30.17
N PRO A 104 4.50 15.18 -31.18
CA PRO A 104 3.44 14.19 -31.33
C PRO A 104 3.47 13.20 -30.16
N VAL A 105 2.31 12.94 -29.55
CA VAL A 105 2.15 11.92 -28.50
C VAL A 105 1.32 10.76 -29.05
N ASN A 106 1.88 9.55 -29.03
CA ASN A 106 1.15 8.34 -29.38
C ASN A 106 0.13 8.05 -28.26
N ALA A 107 -1.16 8.31 -28.47
CA ALA A 107 -2.17 8.04 -27.45
C ALA A 107 -2.32 6.52 -27.23
N LEU A 108 -2.20 5.72 -28.30
CA LEU A 108 -2.17 4.26 -28.22
C LEU A 108 -1.20 3.68 -29.27
N GLU A 109 -0.36 2.75 -28.85
CA GLU A 109 0.63 2.08 -29.69
C GLU A 109 0.59 0.55 -29.49
N VAL A 110 0.43 -0.17 -30.59
CA VAL A 110 0.59 -1.63 -30.67
C VAL A 110 1.78 -1.92 -31.60
N VAL A 111 2.82 -2.54 -31.05
CA VAL A 111 4.03 -2.92 -31.81
C VAL A 111 3.91 -4.39 -32.22
N LYS A 112 4.09 -4.70 -33.50
CA LYS A 112 4.10 -6.08 -34.00
C LYS A 112 5.18 -6.91 -33.29
N GLY A 113 4.79 -8.06 -32.75
CA GLY A 113 5.69 -8.94 -31.98
C GLY A 113 5.84 -8.58 -30.50
N SER A 114 5.22 -7.50 -30.03
CA SER A 114 5.13 -7.15 -28.61
C SER A 114 3.87 -7.76 -27.97
N SER A 115 3.96 -8.12 -26.69
CA SER A 115 2.78 -8.45 -25.85
C SER A 115 2.20 -7.21 -25.14
N ASN A 116 2.76 -6.02 -25.39
CA ASN A 116 2.45 -4.79 -24.66
C ASN A 116 1.60 -3.83 -25.51
N LEU A 117 0.58 -3.27 -24.86
CA LEU A 117 -0.15 -2.08 -25.29
C LEU A 117 0.47 -0.86 -24.60
N ARG A 118 0.98 0.12 -25.36
CA ARG A 118 1.55 1.36 -24.79
C ARG A 118 0.55 2.50 -24.93
N VAL A 119 0.30 3.21 -23.84
CA VAL A 119 -0.57 4.40 -23.80
C VAL A 119 0.28 5.55 -23.28
N ASN A 120 0.33 6.68 -23.99
CA ASN A 120 1.03 7.88 -23.53
C ASN A 120 0.01 8.89 -22.98
N GLY A 121 -0.15 8.91 -21.65
CA GLY A 121 -1.14 9.72 -20.94
C GLY A 121 -2.11 8.88 -20.11
N ALA A 122 -3.08 9.54 -19.48
CA ALA A 122 -4.15 8.85 -18.77
C ALA A 122 -5.02 8.06 -19.74
N LEU A 123 -5.25 6.77 -19.45
CA LEU A 123 -6.33 6.01 -20.07
C LEU A 123 -7.65 6.57 -19.55
N GLY A 124 -8.27 7.45 -20.33
CA GLY A 124 -9.65 7.86 -20.08
C GLY A 124 -10.57 6.68 -20.38
N VAL A 125 -10.87 5.86 -19.37
CA VAL A 125 -12.08 5.04 -19.40
C VAL A 125 -13.22 6.05 -19.29
N GLY A 126 -13.85 6.39 -20.42
CA GLY A 126 -15.09 7.15 -20.40
C GLY A 126 -16.02 6.48 -19.38
N ALA A 127 -16.71 7.27 -18.56
CA ALA A 127 -17.62 6.77 -17.54
C ALA A 127 -18.74 5.94 -18.20
N ASP A 128 -18.45 4.69 -18.50
CA ASP A 128 -19.43 3.67 -18.83
C ASP A 128 -20.08 3.28 -17.49
N PRO A 129 -21.38 3.50 -17.31
CA PRO A 129 -22.08 3.14 -16.06
C PRO A 129 -22.01 1.64 -15.74
N ALA A 130 -21.49 0.79 -16.62
CA ALA A 130 -21.31 -0.65 -16.42
C ALA A 130 -19.95 -1.10 -15.84
N GLY A 131 -19.02 -0.20 -15.51
CA GLY A 131 -17.83 -0.56 -14.72
C GLY A 131 -16.78 -1.39 -15.47
N ALA A 132 -16.44 -1.01 -16.71
CA ALA A 132 -15.33 -1.61 -17.43
C ALA A 132 -13.97 -1.21 -16.79
N ALA A 133 -13.44 -2.07 -15.91
CA ALA A 133 -12.07 -1.94 -15.40
C ALA A 133 -11.05 -2.38 -16.47
N LEU A 134 -9.90 -1.72 -16.51
CA LEU A 134 -8.73 -2.19 -17.28
C LEU A 134 -8.21 -3.50 -16.67
N ALA A 135 -8.64 -4.64 -17.23
CA ALA A 135 -8.16 -5.95 -16.79
C ALA A 135 -6.80 -6.26 -17.44
N VAL A 136 -5.71 -6.13 -16.68
CA VAL A 136 -4.42 -6.72 -17.07
C VAL A 136 -4.55 -8.24 -16.90
N GLN A 137 -4.89 -8.91 -18.00
CA GLN A 137 -4.95 -10.37 -18.09
C GLN A 137 -3.53 -10.96 -18.09
N SER A 138 -2.85 -10.98 -16.94
CA SER A 138 -1.73 -11.91 -16.79
C SER A 138 -2.31 -13.27 -16.40
N SER A 139 -2.19 -14.26 -17.28
CA SER A 139 -2.50 -15.64 -16.91
C SER A 139 -1.40 -16.14 -15.97
N PRO A 140 -1.70 -16.49 -14.71
CA PRO A 140 -0.68 -16.94 -13.77
C PRO A 140 -0.09 -18.28 -14.24
N VAL A 141 1.24 -18.35 -14.36
CA VAL A 141 1.97 -19.57 -14.69
C VAL A 141 1.92 -20.51 -13.50
N THR A 142 1.35 -21.70 -13.68
CA THR A 142 1.30 -22.74 -12.64
C THR A 142 2.17 -23.93 -13.02
N ARG A 143 2.97 -24.42 -12.08
CA ARG A 143 3.96 -25.47 -12.29
C ARG A 143 3.90 -26.48 -11.15
N SER A 144 3.88 -27.77 -11.48
CA SER A 144 4.02 -28.82 -10.48
C SER A 144 5.40 -28.76 -9.85
N VAL A 145 5.43 -28.78 -8.52
CA VAL A 145 6.67 -28.85 -7.74
C VAL A 145 6.98 -30.31 -7.48
N THR A 146 8.22 -30.70 -7.80
CA THR A 146 8.71 -32.08 -7.68
C THR A 146 9.46 -32.33 -6.38
N SER A 147 10.01 -31.29 -5.77
CA SER A 147 10.68 -31.38 -4.47
C SER A 147 10.74 -30.01 -3.80
N VAL A 148 10.59 -30.00 -2.48
CA VAL A 148 10.93 -28.85 -1.64
C VAL A 148 11.82 -29.32 -0.51
N THR A 149 13.09 -28.93 -0.53
CA THR A 149 14.04 -29.22 0.54
C THR A 149 14.42 -27.94 1.27
N ARG A 150 14.67 -28.00 2.57
CA ARG A 150 14.98 -26.81 3.38
C ARG A 150 16.31 -26.96 4.09
N SER A 151 17.09 -25.88 4.08
CA SER A 151 18.25 -25.71 4.94
C SER A 151 18.11 -24.37 5.67
N SER A 152 18.18 -24.38 7.00
CA SER A 152 17.88 -23.20 7.83
C SER A 152 16.49 -22.63 7.51
N SER A 153 16.37 -21.35 7.16
CA SER A 153 15.11 -20.70 6.74
C SER A 153 14.86 -20.76 5.23
N THR A 154 15.78 -21.30 4.44
CA THR A 154 15.70 -21.27 2.97
C THR A 154 15.20 -22.61 2.43
N ALA A 155 14.09 -22.58 1.71
CA ALA A 155 13.58 -23.73 0.97
C ALA A 155 13.98 -23.63 -0.51
N THR A 156 14.57 -24.70 -1.03
CA THR A 156 14.84 -24.90 -2.46
C THR A 156 13.68 -25.67 -3.06
N VAL A 157 13.00 -25.05 -4.02
CA VAL A 157 11.84 -25.59 -4.72
C VAL A 157 12.27 -26.02 -6.11
N VAL A 158 12.04 -27.29 -6.44
CA VAL A 158 12.34 -27.85 -7.77
C VAL A 158 11.06 -27.90 -8.60
N ALA A 159 10.98 -27.04 -9.61
CA ALA A 159 9.90 -26.98 -10.58
C ALA A 159 10.51 -26.76 -11.98
N ASN A 160 10.48 -27.79 -12.82
CA ASN A 160 11.17 -27.73 -14.12
C ASN A 160 10.56 -26.66 -15.04
N SER A 161 11.42 -25.89 -15.71
CA SER A 161 11.03 -24.84 -16.67
C SER A 161 9.97 -23.90 -16.10
N HIS A 162 10.17 -23.45 -14.86
CA HIS A 162 9.11 -22.78 -14.12
C HIS A 162 8.77 -21.38 -14.67
N GLY A 163 9.73 -20.72 -15.35
CA GLY A 163 9.51 -19.42 -16.01
C GLY A 163 9.30 -18.25 -15.02
N PHE A 164 9.73 -18.42 -13.77
CA PHE A 164 9.71 -17.37 -12.75
C PHE A 164 11.04 -16.61 -12.75
N ALA A 165 11.06 -15.41 -12.18
CA ALA A 165 12.26 -14.55 -12.14
C ALA A 165 12.63 -14.16 -10.70
N ASN A 166 13.92 -13.85 -10.47
CA ASN A 166 14.40 -13.31 -9.20
C ASN A 166 13.61 -12.05 -8.80
N GLY A 167 13.28 -11.93 -7.51
CA GLY A 167 12.49 -10.82 -6.98
C GLY A 167 10.99 -10.89 -7.26
N SER A 168 10.52 -11.86 -8.06
CA SER A 168 9.08 -12.11 -8.25
C SER A 168 8.48 -12.85 -7.05
N TYR A 169 7.16 -12.77 -6.90
CA TYR A 169 6.44 -13.54 -5.90
C TYR A 169 5.86 -14.82 -6.51
N VAL A 170 5.87 -15.91 -5.73
CA VAL A 170 5.29 -17.21 -6.08
C VAL A 170 4.39 -17.68 -4.96
N THR A 171 3.20 -18.16 -5.31
CA THR A 171 2.28 -18.83 -4.38
C THR A 171 2.52 -20.33 -4.45
N LEU A 172 2.96 -20.92 -3.34
CA LEU A 172 3.04 -22.36 -3.15
C LEU A 172 1.77 -22.86 -2.46
N SER A 173 1.21 -23.96 -2.95
CA SER A 173 0.02 -24.60 -2.35
C SER A 173 0.08 -26.12 -2.49
N GLY A 174 -0.67 -26.84 -1.65
CA GLY A 174 -0.79 -28.30 -1.71
C GLY A 174 0.29 -29.08 -0.95
N ALA A 175 1.14 -28.39 -0.18
CA ALA A 175 2.05 -29.03 0.77
C ALA A 175 1.29 -29.46 2.03
N THR A 176 1.64 -30.62 2.60
CA THR A 176 1.08 -31.10 3.87
C THR A 176 1.58 -30.27 5.05
N GLN A 177 2.84 -29.83 5.02
CA GLN A 177 3.40 -28.91 6.02
C GLN A 177 2.94 -27.48 5.69
N GLN A 178 2.19 -26.86 6.60
CA GLN A 178 1.49 -25.62 6.36
C GLN A 178 2.44 -24.46 6.02
N GLU A 179 3.65 -24.46 6.58
CA GLU A 179 4.65 -23.41 6.42
C GLU A 179 5.13 -23.25 4.98
N TYR A 180 5.07 -24.30 4.16
CA TYR A 180 5.39 -24.21 2.73
C TYR A 180 4.24 -23.66 1.88
N ASN A 181 3.02 -23.53 2.42
CA ASN A 181 1.89 -22.97 1.71
C ASN A 181 1.82 -21.45 1.95
N GLY A 182 1.85 -20.66 0.89
CA GLY A 182 1.84 -19.20 0.99
C GLY A 182 2.48 -18.51 -0.20
N THR A 183 2.51 -17.17 -0.17
CA THR A 183 3.15 -16.35 -1.20
C THR A 183 4.50 -15.86 -0.72
N PHE A 184 5.56 -16.21 -1.45
CA PHE A 184 6.94 -15.95 -1.07
C PHE A 184 7.67 -15.16 -2.17
N ALA A 185 8.60 -14.29 -1.76
CA ALA A 185 9.54 -13.67 -2.68
C ALA A 185 10.61 -14.69 -3.10
N ILE A 186 10.88 -14.77 -4.41
CA ILE A 186 11.93 -15.63 -4.94
C ILE A 186 13.29 -14.94 -4.81
N THR A 187 14.24 -15.59 -4.14
CA THR A 187 15.57 -15.02 -3.85
C THR A 187 16.66 -15.46 -4.82
N LEU A 188 16.55 -16.66 -5.38
CA LEU A 188 17.47 -17.20 -6.40
C LEU A 188 16.65 -18.05 -7.36
N VAL A 189 16.95 -17.95 -8.64
CA VAL A 189 16.32 -18.67 -9.75
C VAL A 189 17.43 -19.25 -10.62
N ASP A 190 17.29 -20.52 -10.94
CA ASP A 190 17.85 -21.11 -12.15
C ASP A 190 16.71 -21.57 -13.09
N ALA A 191 16.99 -22.38 -14.12
CA ALA A 191 15.93 -22.80 -15.05
C ALA A 191 14.87 -23.76 -14.45
N ASN A 192 15.21 -24.49 -13.39
CA ASN A 192 14.42 -25.59 -12.83
C ASN A 192 14.25 -25.52 -11.31
N THR A 193 14.94 -24.62 -10.64
CA THR A 193 14.86 -24.44 -9.20
C THR A 193 14.80 -22.98 -8.83
N PHE A 194 14.13 -22.72 -7.71
CA PHE A 194 14.15 -21.41 -7.09
C PHE A 194 14.16 -21.53 -5.57
N THR A 195 14.57 -20.46 -4.89
CA THR A 195 14.62 -20.43 -3.43
C THR A 195 13.61 -19.43 -2.85
N VAL A 196 13.04 -19.80 -1.70
CA VAL A 196 12.11 -18.97 -0.92
C VAL A 196 12.46 -19.07 0.57
N VAL A 197 12.14 -18.02 1.34
CA VAL A 197 12.30 -18.03 2.80
C VAL A 197 11.01 -18.51 3.45
N VAL A 198 11.09 -19.58 4.22
CA VAL A 198 9.94 -20.25 4.87
C VAL A 198 10.05 -20.06 6.38
N PRO A 199 8.96 -19.69 7.09
CA PRO A 199 8.99 -19.54 8.54
C PRO A 199 9.10 -20.89 9.26
N GLY A 200 9.57 -20.87 10.50
CA GLY A 200 9.58 -22.03 11.38
C GLY A 200 10.59 -23.12 10.98
N SER A 201 10.27 -24.37 11.31
CA SER A 201 11.13 -25.52 11.03
C SER A 201 10.33 -26.74 10.55
N PRO A 202 9.60 -26.64 9.41
CA PRO A 202 8.83 -27.76 8.88
C PRO A 202 9.69 -28.98 8.56
N VAL A 203 9.11 -30.18 8.55
CA VAL A 203 9.83 -31.39 8.13
C VAL A 203 10.28 -31.26 6.67
N THR A 204 11.50 -31.72 6.36
CA THR A 204 12.07 -31.68 5.01
C THR A 204 12.48 -33.09 4.56
N PRO A 205 12.21 -33.49 3.30
CA PRO A 205 11.49 -32.76 2.25
C PRO A 205 10.00 -32.54 2.55
N ALA A 206 9.40 -31.52 1.93
CA ALA A 206 7.96 -31.32 1.99
C ALA A 206 7.22 -32.46 1.29
N THR A 207 6.03 -32.80 1.78
CA THR A 207 5.16 -33.83 1.21
C THR A 207 3.87 -33.19 0.68
N GLY A 208 3.16 -33.87 -0.21
CA GLY A 208 1.89 -33.40 -0.78
C GLY A 208 1.96 -33.18 -2.29
N THR A 209 0.86 -32.72 -2.88
CA THR A 209 0.79 -32.38 -4.31
C THR A 209 1.01 -30.88 -4.47
N ILE A 210 2.29 -30.49 -4.47
CA ILE A 210 2.68 -29.10 -4.38
C ILE A 210 2.62 -28.43 -5.76
N GLN A 211 2.02 -27.25 -5.84
CA GLN A 211 2.00 -26.39 -7.02
C GLN A 211 2.67 -25.06 -6.70
N ALA A 212 3.43 -24.54 -7.66
CA ALA A 212 3.98 -23.20 -7.66
C ALA A 212 3.26 -22.37 -8.72
N LYS A 213 2.58 -21.32 -8.29
CA LYS A 213 1.83 -20.40 -9.16
C LYS A 213 2.47 -19.03 -9.11
N SER A 214 2.79 -18.43 -10.26
CA SER A 214 3.29 -17.04 -10.29
C SER A 214 2.25 -16.11 -9.68
N ALA A 215 2.66 -15.25 -8.75
CA ALA A 215 1.77 -14.22 -8.24
C ALA A 215 1.59 -13.14 -9.32
N THR A 216 0.37 -13.01 -9.83
CA THR A 216 -0.02 -11.87 -10.65
C THR A 216 -0.06 -10.64 -9.75
N ALA A 217 0.96 -9.79 -9.84
CA ALA A 217 0.91 -8.46 -9.23
C ALA A 217 0.46 -7.45 -10.28
N VAL A 218 -0.86 -7.29 -10.43
CA VAL A 218 -1.39 -6.00 -10.88
C VAL A 218 -1.43 -5.14 -9.62
N ARG A 219 -0.44 -4.28 -9.44
CA ARG A 219 -0.54 -3.25 -8.40
C ARG A 219 -1.44 -2.14 -8.94
N ILE A 220 -2.71 -2.18 -8.55
CA ILE A 220 -3.61 -1.03 -8.59
C ILE A 220 -3.69 -0.54 -7.15
N ASP A 221 -2.91 0.48 -6.82
CA ASP A 221 -3.07 1.17 -5.55
C ASP A 221 -4.32 2.05 -5.65
N GLU A 222 -5.52 1.46 -5.53
CA GLU A 222 -6.75 2.22 -5.35
C GLU A 222 -7.68 1.53 -4.35
N THR A 223 -7.79 2.19 -3.20
CA THR A 223 -8.85 2.13 -2.19
C THR A 223 -10.11 1.36 -2.60
N GLY A 224 -10.32 0.17 -2.03
CA GLY A 224 -11.55 -0.59 -2.26
C GLY A 224 -11.66 -1.83 -1.38
N SER A 225 -12.09 -1.63 -0.14
CA SER A 225 -12.26 -2.65 0.92
C SER A 225 -10.98 -3.35 1.35
N VAL A 226 -10.16 -2.64 2.14
CA VAL A 226 -9.19 -3.32 2.98
C VAL A 226 -9.95 -3.93 4.15
N GLY A 227 -9.83 -5.25 4.34
CA GLY A 227 -10.01 -5.83 5.67
C GLY A 227 -9.11 -5.12 6.69
N PRO A 228 -9.12 -5.53 7.97
CA PRO A 228 -8.17 -4.97 8.93
C PRO A 228 -6.77 -5.00 8.30
N LEU A 229 -6.01 -3.92 8.43
CA LEU A 229 -4.60 -3.91 8.05
C LEU A 229 -3.93 -5.06 8.81
N VAL A 230 -3.71 -6.19 8.14
CA VAL A 230 -3.07 -7.35 8.75
C VAL A 230 -1.59 -7.08 8.76
N VAL A 231 -1.11 -6.62 9.91
CA VAL A 231 0.31 -6.54 10.20
C VAL A 231 0.80 -7.96 10.50
N LEU A 232 1.61 -8.53 9.61
CA LEU A 232 2.18 -9.86 9.84
C LEU A 232 3.27 -9.76 10.93
N PRO A 233 3.48 -10.81 11.75
CA PRO A 233 4.58 -10.83 12.69
C PRO A 233 5.89 -10.67 11.91
N ASN A 234 6.61 -9.56 12.18
CA ASN A 234 7.85 -9.11 11.52
C ASN A 234 7.71 -8.25 10.24
N THR A 235 6.55 -7.66 9.94
CA THR A 235 6.48 -6.60 8.93
C THR A 235 7.25 -5.36 9.39
N SER A 236 8.33 -5.00 8.70
CA SER A 236 9.07 -3.75 8.95
C SER A 236 8.30 -2.55 8.41
N PHE A 237 7.87 -1.64 9.28
CA PHE A 237 7.31 -0.33 8.91
C PHE A 237 8.37 0.77 8.90
N SER A 238 9.62 0.43 8.60
CA SER A 238 10.73 1.42 8.54
C SER A 238 10.47 2.57 7.55
N TYR A 239 9.58 2.39 6.57
CA TYR A 239 9.13 3.46 5.66
C TYR A 239 8.15 4.46 6.30
N LEU A 240 7.57 4.13 7.45
CA LEU A 240 6.84 5.08 8.32
C LEU A 240 7.79 5.81 9.29
N ASN A 241 9.10 5.53 9.25
CA ASN A 241 10.07 6.31 10.01
C ASN A 241 10.11 7.73 9.41
N PRO A 242 9.71 8.78 10.15
CA PRO A 242 9.69 10.15 9.66
C PRO A 242 11.07 10.68 9.26
N GLY A 243 12.15 9.94 9.55
CA GLY A 243 13.51 10.40 9.29
C GLY A 243 13.81 11.64 10.11
N THR A 244 14.21 12.73 9.45
CA THR A 244 14.47 14.04 10.06
C THR A 244 13.24 14.95 10.15
N THR A 245 12.06 14.47 9.73
CA THR A 245 10.84 15.29 9.76
C THR A 245 10.27 15.40 11.18
N SER A 246 9.61 16.53 11.47
CA SER A 246 8.97 16.80 12.76
C SER A 246 7.62 16.12 12.95
N VAL A 247 7.18 15.30 11.99
CA VAL A 247 5.85 14.67 11.99
C VAL A 247 6.03 13.16 11.93
N GLY A 248 5.79 12.47 13.05
CA GLY A 248 5.85 11.01 13.12
C GLY A 248 4.83 10.30 12.22
N ALA A 249 4.99 8.99 12.06
CA ALA A 249 3.96 8.12 11.49
C ALA A 249 2.61 8.43 12.16
N SER A 250 1.68 8.99 11.40
CA SER A 250 0.39 9.44 11.95
C SER A 250 -0.74 8.59 11.38
N ILE A 251 -1.60 8.10 12.27
CA ILE A 251 -2.93 7.61 11.91
C ILE A 251 -3.87 8.82 12.04
N ALA A 252 -3.90 9.67 11.01
CA ALA A 252 -4.63 10.93 11.01
C ALA A 252 -6.02 10.83 10.36
N SER A 253 -6.85 11.87 10.52
CA SER A 253 -8.15 12.04 9.84
C SER A 253 -9.24 11.02 10.19
N ARG A 254 -9.25 10.48 11.40
CA ARG A 254 -10.37 9.65 11.89
C ARG A 254 -11.54 10.55 12.28
N GLN A 255 -12.60 10.56 11.47
CA GLN A 255 -13.75 11.44 11.68
C GLN A 255 -14.46 11.21 13.04
N ASN A 256 -14.47 9.97 13.58
CA ASN A 256 -15.23 9.64 14.81
C ASN A 256 -14.70 8.43 15.62
N GLY A 257 -13.41 8.03 15.54
CA GLY A 257 -12.94 6.74 16.08
C GLY A 257 -11.76 6.78 17.06
N HIS A 258 -11.85 6.08 18.19
CA HIS A 258 -10.73 5.76 19.07
C HIS A 258 -9.79 4.74 18.42
N LEU A 259 -8.47 4.87 18.64
CA LEU A 259 -7.52 3.81 18.29
C LEU A 259 -7.75 2.64 19.24
N SER A 260 -8.47 1.62 18.78
CA SER A 260 -8.60 0.36 19.50
C SER A 260 -7.47 -0.56 19.06
N VAL A 261 -6.75 -1.09 20.04
CA VAL A 261 -5.75 -2.13 19.84
C VAL A 261 -6.27 -3.34 20.58
N ASP A 262 -6.82 -4.29 19.84
CA ASP A 262 -7.36 -5.53 20.39
C ASP A 262 -6.30 -6.62 20.29
N VAL A 263 -5.81 -7.09 21.44
CA VAL A 263 -4.89 -8.23 21.52
C VAL A 263 -5.73 -9.50 21.62
N ALA A 264 -6.08 -10.08 20.47
CA ALA A 264 -6.83 -11.33 20.42
C ALA A 264 -5.95 -12.52 20.83
N GLY A 265 -6.49 -13.45 21.62
CA GLY A 265 -5.76 -14.66 22.02
C GLY A 265 -4.69 -14.46 23.09
N ASN A 266 -4.73 -13.33 23.80
CA ASN A 266 -3.78 -12.88 24.81
C ASN A 266 -3.32 -14.00 25.78
N ASP A 267 -2.14 -14.57 25.55
CA ASP A 267 -1.49 -15.56 26.41
C ASP A 267 -0.32 -14.95 27.21
N ALA A 268 0.39 -15.76 28.01
CA ALA A 268 1.50 -15.27 28.85
C ALA A 268 2.69 -14.63 28.08
N ARG A 269 2.69 -14.72 26.75
CA ARG A 269 3.69 -14.12 25.86
C ARG A 269 3.15 -12.86 25.15
N ASP A 270 1.87 -12.58 25.28
CA ASP A 270 1.21 -11.44 24.67
C ASP A 270 1.08 -10.27 25.65
N ALA A 271 1.37 -9.07 25.15
CA ALA A 271 1.16 -7.82 25.86
C ALA A 271 1.11 -6.66 24.87
N PHE A 272 0.34 -5.62 25.20
CA PHE A 272 0.54 -4.32 24.57
C PHE A 272 1.66 -3.59 25.31
N ALA A 273 2.77 -3.32 24.62
CA ALA A 273 3.97 -2.73 25.22
C ALA A 273 4.44 -1.51 24.43
N VAL A 274 4.72 -0.42 25.14
CA VAL A 274 5.44 0.72 24.59
C VAL A 274 6.91 0.58 24.99
N ARG A 275 7.79 0.42 24.01
CA ARG A 275 9.23 0.32 24.20
C ARG A 275 9.90 1.61 23.75
N THR A 276 10.78 2.15 24.58
CA THR A 276 11.68 3.24 24.20
C THR A 276 13.08 2.67 24.09
N ASN A 277 13.81 3.07 23.05
CA ASN A 277 15.19 2.65 22.85
C ASN A 277 16.09 3.88 22.79
N SER A 278 17.13 3.91 23.62
CA SER A 278 18.16 4.96 23.61
C SER A 278 19.38 4.63 22.72
N GLY A 279 19.44 3.45 22.06
CA GLY A 279 20.53 3.12 21.14
C GLY A 279 20.40 1.78 20.39
N THR A 280 21.09 1.64 19.25
CA THR A 280 21.01 0.46 18.37
C THR A 280 21.80 -0.77 18.85
N SER A 281 22.46 -0.72 20.02
CA SER A 281 23.32 -1.79 20.53
C SER A 281 22.69 -2.53 21.72
N GLY A 282 22.16 -3.72 21.43
CA GLY A 282 22.17 -5.00 22.19
C GLY A 282 21.86 -5.07 23.71
N ALA A 283 22.21 -4.09 24.53
CA ALA A 283 22.07 -4.13 25.99
C ALA A 283 20.94 -3.23 26.52
N ALA A 284 20.51 -2.21 25.75
CA ALA A 284 19.43 -1.28 26.14
C ALA A 284 18.01 -1.78 25.77
N LEU A 285 17.91 -3.00 25.21
CA LEU A 285 16.69 -3.51 24.55
C LEU A 285 15.57 -4.02 25.48
N ASN A 286 15.77 -3.98 26.81
CA ASN A 286 14.94 -4.77 27.74
C ASN A 286 14.05 -3.96 28.69
N ALA A 287 14.06 -2.63 28.64
CA ALA A 287 13.16 -1.83 29.47
C ALA A 287 11.85 -1.58 28.73
N ILE A 288 10.75 -2.15 29.23
CA ILE A 288 9.38 -1.82 28.79
C ILE A 288 8.83 -0.83 29.80
N PRO A 289 8.89 0.49 29.55
CA PRO A 289 8.41 1.49 30.51
C PRO A 289 6.89 1.47 30.72
N PHE A 290 6.12 0.97 29.76
CA PHE A 290 4.66 0.82 29.87
C PHE A 290 4.21 -0.49 29.22
N VAL A 291 3.48 -1.30 29.98
CA VAL A 291 2.92 -2.57 29.52
C VAL A 291 1.48 -2.76 29.99
N VAL A 292 0.64 -3.35 29.14
CA VAL A 292 -0.62 -3.98 29.51
C VAL A 292 -0.47 -5.47 29.24
N ASN A 293 -0.40 -6.28 30.31
CA ASN A 293 -0.08 -7.70 30.22
C ASN A 293 -1.31 -8.60 30.01
N CYS A 294 -1.06 -9.90 29.90
CA CYS A 294 -2.09 -10.93 29.75
C CYS A 294 -3.08 -11.06 30.92
N ALA A 295 -2.73 -10.54 32.09
CA ALA A 295 -3.59 -10.51 33.28
C ALA A 295 -4.45 -9.24 33.36
N ASN A 296 -4.49 -8.42 32.30
CA ASN A 296 -5.17 -7.12 32.25
C ASN A 296 -4.62 -6.09 33.25
N ARG A 297 -3.33 -6.15 33.54
CA ARG A 297 -2.66 -5.24 34.48
C ARG A 297 -1.76 -4.26 33.75
N VAL A 298 -1.66 -3.05 34.28
CA VAL A 298 -0.81 -1.98 33.76
C VAL A 298 0.47 -1.91 34.58
N GLY A 299 1.62 -2.12 33.94
CA GLY A 299 2.93 -1.93 34.54
C GLY A 299 3.58 -0.64 34.03
N ILE A 300 4.10 0.17 34.94
CA ILE A 300 4.96 1.33 34.64
C ILE A 300 6.34 1.07 35.23
N ASN A 301 7.37 0.99 34.37
CA ASN A 301 8.73 0.57 34.71
C ASN A 301 8.83 -0.82 35.39
N THR A 302 7.81 -1.66 35.18
CA THR A 302 7.80 -3.07 35.56
C THR A 302 7.11 -3.86 34.45
N ASN A 303 7.66 -5.02 34.12
CA ASN A 303 7.12 -5.90 33.07
C ASN A 303 6.20 -6.98 33.65
N ASP A 304 6.23 -7.17 34.97
CA ASP A 304 5.45 -8.17 35.70
C ASP A 304 4.68 -7.49 36.84
N PRO A 305 3.64 -6.70 36.51
CA PRO A 305 2.86 -5.97 37.51
C PRO A 305 2.13 -6.93 38.47
N ALA A 306 2.37 -6.76 39.77
CA ALA A 306 1.73 -7.58 40.81
C ALA A 306 0.27 -7.17 41.07
N GLU A 307 -0.08 -5.92 40.73
CA GLU A 307 -1.39 -5.31 40.94
C GLU A 307 -1.99 -4.76 39.63
N ALA A 308 -3.26 -4.36 39.64
CA ALA A 308 -3.94 -3.82 38.45
C ALA A 308 -3.21 -2.61 37.83
N LEU A 309 -2.60 -1.78 38.66
CA LEU A 309 -1.62 -0.76 38.28
C LEU A 309 -0.42 -0.92 39.21
N ASP A 310 0.74 -1.23 38.65
CA ASP A 310 1.99 -1.33 39.38
C ASP A 310 3.00 -0.34 38.81
N VAL A 311 3.52 0.54 39.67
CA VAL A 311 4.46 1.59 39.29
C VAL A 311 5.75 1.39 40.07
N ASN A 312 6.79 0.94 39.37
CA ASN A 312 8.13 0.88 39.92
C ASN A 312 8.79 2.26 39.79
N GLY A 313 8.45 3.16 40.71
CA GLY A 313 8.96 4.52 40.74
C GLY A 313 8.03 5.51 41.44
N ASN A 314 8.30 6.80 41.24
CA ASN A 314 7.51 7.87 41.86
C ASN A 314 6.23 8.13 41.06
N ILE A 315 5.14 8.36 41.78
CA ILE A 315 3.86 8.83 41.22
C ILE A 315 3.65 10.29 41.63
N ARG A 316 3.35 11.17 40.65
CA ARG A 316 2.99 12.57 40.89
C ARG A 316 1.58 12.83 40.36
N LEU A 317 0.72 13.39 41.21
CA LEU A 317 -0.68 13.69 40.90
C LEU A 317 -0.97 15.17 41.19
N THR A 318 -1.90 15.76 40.44
CA THR A 318 -2.44 17.11 40.69
C THR A 318 -3.82 17.08 41.33
N GLY A 319 -4.38 15.89 41.55
CA GLY A 319 -5.69 15.68 42.17
C GLY A 319 -5.66 14.59 43.23
N ASP A 320 -6.84 14.27 43.76
CA ASP A 320 -7.00 13.36 44.90
C ASP A 320 -6.80 11.88 44.51
N ILE A 321 -6.31 11.10 45.48
CA ILE A 321 -6.43 9.63 45.46
C ILE A 321 -7.68 9.26 46.26
N THR A 322 -8.60 8.54 45.63
CA THR A 322 -9.80 8.00 46.30
C THR A 322 -9.71 6.48 46.37
N VAL A 323 -9.71 5.92 47.59
CA VAL A 323 -9.76 4.47 47.82
C VAL A 323 -11.14 4.09 48.35
N ARG A 324 -11.86 3.21 47.63
CA ARG A 324 -13.21 2.76 47.99
C ARG A 324 -13.16 1.37 48.62
N GLY A 325 -13.19 1.30 49.95
CA GLY A 325 -13.25 0.03 50.68
C GLY A 325 -11.91 -0.69 50.86
N GLY A 326 -10.79 0.04 50.80
CA GLY A 326 -9.45 -0.47 51.05
C GLY A 326 -8.56 0.57 51.74
N ASP A 327 -7.28 0.25 51.89
CA ASP A 327 -6.32 1.06 52.65
C ASP A 327 -5.35 1.83 51.74
N VAL A 328 -4.83 2.96 52.23
CA VAL A 328 -3.62 3.58 51.68
C VAL A 328 -2.44 3.08 52.50
N VAL A 329 -1.63 2.20 51.93
CA VAL A 329 -0.47 1.61 52.61
C VAL A 329 0.81 2.36 52.23
N ALA A 330 1.54 2.85 53.22
CA ALA A 330 2.88 3.41 53.03
C ALA A 330 3.93 2.43 53.59
N GLY A 331 4.88 2.02 52.75
CA GLY A 331 5.94 1.07 53.11
C GLY A 331 5.59 -0.39 52.82
N VAL A 332 6.55 -1.28 53.06
CA VAL A 332 6.42 -2.73 52.81
C VAL A 332 6.85 -3.47 54.06
N GLN A 333 6.10 -4.51 54.43
CA GLN A 333 6.40 -5.35 55.59
C GLN A 333 7.86 -5.83 55.52
N THR A 334 8.61 -5.68 56.62
CA THR A 334 10.02 -6.12 56.79
C THR A 334 11.10 -5.45 55.92
N SER A 335 10.79 -4.51 55.01
CA SER A 335 11.80 -3.98 54.06
C SER A 335 11.97 -2.46 54.10
N MET A 336 10.90 -1.70 53.89
CA MET A 336 10.99 -0.23 53.74
C MET A 336 10.05 0.49 54.70
N ARG A 337 10.58 1.52 55.37
CA ARG A 337 9.79 2.45 56.19
C ARG A 337 8.88 3.27 55.26
N GLY A 338 7.57 3.17 55.47
CA GLY A 338 6.62 4.10 54.85
C GLY A 338 6.63 5.44 55.56
N ILE A 339 6.62 6.52 54.79
CA ILE A 339 6.45 7.88 55.31
C ILE A 339 5.28 8.51 54.59
N VAL A 340 4.30 9.00 55.35
CA VAL A 340 3.23 9.87 54.84
C VAL A 340 3.55 11.28 55.31
N ALA A 341 3.68 12.21 54.36
CA ALA A 341 3.99 13.60 54.64
C ALA A 341 2.85 14.51 54.14
N ALA A 342 2.30 15.32 55.03
CA ALA A 342 1.46 16.46 54.69
C ALA A 342 2.35 17.71 54.68
N LEU A 343 2.69 18.22 53.50
CA LEU A 343 3.63 19.33 53.34
C LEU A 343 2.92 20.55 52.75
N ASN A 344 3.35 21.74 53.11
CA ASN A 344 2.90 23.00 52.51
C ASN A 344 4.05 23.91 52.04
N GLY A 345 5.14 23.32 51.55
CA GLY A 345 6.33 24.06 51.10
C GLY A 345 7.23 24.54 52.24
N ALA A 346 8.24 25.36 51.92
CA ALA A 346 9.23 25.85 52.89
C ALA A 346 8.89 27.28 53.35
N GLY A 347 8.61 27.43 54.65
CA GLY A 347 8.36 28.72 55.31
C GLY A 347 6.97 29.28 55.03
N GLY A 348 6.19 29.49 56.09
CA GLY A 348 4.84 30.05 56.01
C GLY A 348 4.03 29.71 57.27
N ASN A 349 2.96 30.46 57.51
CA ASN A 349 2.10 30.24 58.68
C ASN A 349 1.00 29.19 58.39
N THR A 350 1.01 28.51 57.25
CA THR A 350 -0.05 27.59 56.84
C THR A 350 0.45 26.15 56.97
N PRO A 351 -0.03 25.36 57.94
CA PRO A 351 0.52 24.04 58.16
C PRO A 351 0.01 23.03 57.13
N GLY A 352 0.85 22.05 56.77
CA GLY A 352 0.39 20.84 56.11
C GLY A 352 -0.46 20.02 57.09
N CYS A 353 -1.62 19.53 56.66
CA CYS A 353 -2.56 18.85 57.54
C CYS A 353 -3.18 17.59 56.93
N ILE A 354 -3.67 16.72 57.82
CA ILE A 354 -4.45 15.53 57.46
C ILE A 354 -5.90 15.78 57.85
N LYS A 355 -6.81 15.62 56.88
CA LYS A 355 -8.26 15.70 57.09
C LYS A 355 -8.81 14.35 57.50
N LEU A 356 -9.53 14.31 58.62
CA LEU A 356 -10.23 13.14 59.14
C LEU A 356 -11.73 13.44 59.20
N ALA A 357 -12.57 12.49 58.78
CA ALA A 357 -14.01 12.64 58.82
C ALA A 357 -14.65 11.43 59.51
N SER A 358 -15.66 11.70 60.34
CA SER A 358 -16.49 10.65 60.95
C SER A 358 -17.69 10.29 60.06
N PRO A 359 -18.35 9.14 60.29
CA PRO A 359 -19.51 8.72 59.48
C PRO A 359 -20.69 9.71 59.48
N ASN A 360 -20.82 10.58 60.49
CA ASN A 360 -21.88 11.59 60.55
C ASN A 360 -21.52 12.91 59.82
N GLY A 361 -20.36 12.97 59.15
CA GLY A 361 -19.91 14.14 58.41
C GLY A 361 -19.07 15.14 59.21
N THR A 362 -18.84 14.92 60.51
CA THR A 362 -17.94 15.78 61.30
C THR A 362 -16.51 15.64 60.77
N ILE A 363 -15.86 16.78 60.50
CA ILE A 363 -14.50 16.87 59.96
C ILE A 363 -13.56 17.47 61.01
N TRP A 364 -12.37 16.91 61.11
CA TRP A 364 -11.24 17.43 61.89
C TRP A 364 -9.97 17.42 61.05
N TYR A 365 -9.05 18.32 61.36
CA TYR A 365 -7.74 18.42 60.75
C TYR A 365 -6.67 18.21 61.81
N VAL A 366 -5.68 17.36 61.51
CA VAL A 366 -4.53 17.06 62.35
C VAL A 366 -3.28 17.66 61.69
N PHE A 367 -2.46 18.38 62.45
CA PHE A 367 -1.23 18.99 61.94
C PHE A 367 -0.20 19.22 63.05
N VAL A 368 1.02 19.56 62.66
CA VAL A 368 2.11 19.90 63.59
C VAL A 368 2.45 21.38 63.41
N GLU A 369 2.57 22.11 64.52
CA GLU A 369 3.02 23.51 64.54
C GLU A 369 4.55 23.59 64.44
N ASP A 370 5.09 24.77 64.07
CA ASP A 370 6.53 25.03 63.96
C ASP A 370 7.30 24.80 65.28
N ASP A 371 6.61 24.81 66.43
CA ASP A 371 7.17 24.49 67.75
C ASP A 371 7.26 22.98 68.03
N GLY A 372 6.79 22.15 67.11
CA GLY A 372 6.77 20.70 67.19
C GLY A 372 5.52 20.09 67.82
N THR A 373 4.55 20.91 68.25
CA THR A 373 3.33 20.40 68.90
C THR A 373 2.32 19.87 67.89
N LEU A 374 1.72 18.71 68.20
CA LEU A 374 0.60 18.12 67.44
C LEU A 374 -0.72 18.79 67.85
N LYS A 375 -1.45 19.33 66.87
CA LYS A 375 -2.73 20.02 67.07
C LYS A 375 -3.87 19.44 66.26
N VAL A 376 -5.09 19.72 66.72
CA VAL A 376 -6.34 19.44 66.01
C VAL A 376 -7.23 20.67 65.87
N HIS A 377 -7.92 20.79 64.73
CA HIS A 377 -8.87 21.88 64.47
C HIS A 377 -10.09 21.38 63.70
N ASN A 378 -11.26 22.02 63.87
CA ASN A 378 -12.52 21.61 63.25
C ASN A 378 -12.79 22.29 61.88
N ALA A 379 -11.89 23.17 61.44
CA ALA A 379 -11.88 23.77 60.12
C ALA A 379 -10.47 23.66 59.51
N LEU A 380 -10.33 23.87 58.20
CA LEU A 380 -9.03 23.84 57.53
C LEU A 380 -8.12 24.93 58.16
N PRO A 381 -6.98 24.56 58.77
CA PRO A 381 -6.08 25.53 59.38
C PRO A 381 -5.53 26.50 58.33
N THR A 382 -5.52 27.79 58.68
CA THR A 382 -4.93 28.87 57.88
C THR A 382 -3.72 29.49 58.56
N GLN A 383 -3.52 29.21 59.85
CA GLN A 383 -2.41 29.69 60.67
C GLN A 383 -1.83 28.55 61.54
N ASN A 384 -0.54 28.59 61.88
CA ASN A 384 0.10 27.59 62.75
C ASN A 384 -0.46 27.61 64.18
N ALA A 385 -0.93 28.79 64.60
CA ALA A 385 -1.57 29.00 65.89
C ALA A 385 -3.00 28.42 65.99
N ASP A 386 -3.61 28.01 64.86
CA ASP A 386 -4.97 27.44 64.87
C ASP A 386 -5.02 26.15 65.72
N GLY A 387 -6.22 25.72 66.12
CA GLY A 387 -6.40 24.43 66.78
C GLY A 387 -6.05 24.38 68.27
N ALA A 388 -6.24 23.19 68.83
CA ALA A 388 -5.90 22.85 70.21
C ALA A 388 -4.84 21.76 70.24
N VAL A 389 -3.93 21.83 71.21
CA VAL A 389 -2.88 20.82 71.43
C VAL A 389 -3.52 19.48 71.82
N VAL A 390 -3.07 18.41 71.17
CA VAL A 390 -3.53 17.04 71.45
C VAL A 390 -2.79 16.49 72.67
N GLY A 391 -3.46 16.44 73.82
CA GLY A 391 -2.94 15.84 75.03
C GLY A 391 -1.67 16.52 75.58
N THR A 392 -0.99 15.84 76.51
CA THR A 392 0.33 16.26 77.00
C THR A 392 1.42 15.70 76.08
N GLN A 393 2.33 16.54 75.62
CA GLN A 393 3.41 16.19 74.68
C GLN A 393 4.77 16.43 75.36
N TYR A 394 5.78 15.60 75.04
CA TYR A 394 7.09 15.55 75.70
C TYR A 394 8.24 15.74 74.72
#